data_AF-A0A3Q0E8A7-F1
#
_entry.id   AF-A0A3Q0E8A7-F1
#
_cell.length_a   1.000
_cell.length_b   1.000
_cell.length_c   1.000
_cell.angle_alpha   90.00
_cell.angle_beta   90.00
_cell.angle_gamma   90.00
#
_symmetry.space_group_name_H-M   'P 1'
#
loop_
_entity.id
_entity.type
_entity.pdbx_description
1 polymer ?
#
loop_
_entity_poly.entity_id
_entity_poly.type
_entity_poly.pdbx_seq_one_letter_code
_entity_poly.pdbx_strand_id
1 'polypeptide(L)'
;MMAKTLHIVHWNSAKYSSFAEAASKPDGLAIIAVLMKVGQGNPKLQKVLDAVSAVKTKGKRAPFTNFEPSILLPSSLDYWTYFGSLTHPPLYESVTWFICKENISVSSEQLAQFRSLLSNAEGDSAVPILHNNRPPQPLKGRTVKASF
;
A
#
# COMPACT_ATOMS: atom_id res chain seq x y z
N MET A 1 -10.33 6.50 -14.09
CA MET A 1 -10.23 6.88 -12.66
C MET A 1 -9.02 6.16 -12.08
N MET A 2 -8.04 6.86 -11.46
CA MET A 2 -6.87 6.18 -10.87
C MET A 2 -7.29 5.42 -9.59
N ALA A 3 -6.80 4.19 -9.45
CA ALA A 3 -6.99 3.36 -8.26
C ALA A 3 -6.19 3.94 -7.08
N LYS A 4 -6.78 3.90 -5.87
CA LYS A 4 -6.11 4.23 -4.61
C LYS A 4 -6.08 2.94 -3.82
N THR A 5 -4.92 2.55 -3.34
CA THR A 5 -4.72 1.23 -2.75
C THR A 5 -3.93 1.35 -1.46
N LEU A 6 -4.36 0.62 -0.45
CA LEU A 6 -3.57 0.31 0.73
C LEU A 6 -2.86 -1.01 0.47
N HIS A 7 -1.55 -1.08 0.72
CA HIS A 7 -0.78 -2.34 0.69
C HIS A 7 -0.24 -2.63 2.09
N ILE A 8 -0.55 -3.80 2.64
CA ILE A 8 0.07 -4.33 3.86
C ILE A 8 1.06 -5.41 3.42
N VAL A 9 2.35 -5.14 3.65
CA VAL A 9 3.45 -5.95 3.12
C VAL A 9 4.02 -6.85 4.21
N HIS A 10 4.05 -8.15 3.94
CA HIS A 10 4.64 -9.18 4.79
C HIS A 10 5.79 -9.85 4.05
N TRP A 11 6.69 -10.48 4.81
CA TRP A 11 7.78 -11.29 4.28
C TRP A 11 7.80 -12.66 4.95
N ASN A 12 8.31 -13.66 4.23
CA ASN A 12 8.29 -15.06 4.66
C ASN A 12 9.41 -15.37 5.68
N SER A 13 9.11 -15.12 6.95
CA SER A 13 10.04 -15.36 8.07
C SER A 13 10.22 -16.83 8.43
N ALA A 14 9.39 -17.74 7.90
CA ALA A 14 9.59 -19.17 8.07
C ALA A 14 10.76 -19.69 7.21
N LYS A 15 11.08 -19.01 6.09
CA LYS A 15 12.12 -19.43 5.14
C LYS A 15 13.34 -18.52 5.07
N TYR A 16 13.18 -17.25 5.40
CA TYR A 16 14.24 -16.25 5.27
C TYR A 16 14.55 -15.61 6.62
N SER A 17 15.73 -15.01 6.73
CA SER A 17 16.19 -14.35 7.96
C SER A 17 15.81 -12.88 8.04
N SER A 18 15.46 -12.26 6.90
CA SER A 18 15.15 -10.84 6.82
C SER A 18 14.27 -10.50 5.62
N PHE A 19 13.63 -9.32 5.68
CA PHE A 19 12.94 -8.75 4.53
C PHE A 19 13.87 -8.60 3.32
N ALA A 20 15.12 -8.14 3.53
CA ALA A 20 16.07 -7.90 2.44
C ALA A 20 16.40 -9.18 1.67
N GLU A 21 16.56 -10.30 2.39
CA GLU A 21 16.76 -11.62 1.79
C GLU A 21 15.50 -12.08 1.04
N ALA A 22 14.34 -12.00 1.69
CA ALA A 22 13.06 -12.45 1.15
C ALA A 22 12.63 -11.65 -0.09
N ALA A 23 12.91 -10.34 -0.16
CA ALA A 23 12.37 -9.44 -1.18
C ALA A 23 12.67 -9.86 -2.63
N SER A 24 13.72 -10.63 -2.88
CA SER A 24 14.10 -11.11 -4.21
C SER A 24 13.70 -12.58 -4.49
N LYS A 25 13.00 -13.24 -3.57
CA LYS A 25 12.67 -14.67 -3.65
C LYS A 25 11.24 -14.87 -4.14
N PRO A 26 10.96 -15.85 -5.03
CA PRO A 26 9.62 -16.05 -5.61
C PRO A 26 8.46 -16.17 -4.60
N ASP A 27 8.73 -16.73 -3.42
CA ASP A 27 7.79 -16.89 -2.31
C ASP A 27 8.17 -16.03 -1.09
N GLY A 28 8.86 -14.93 -1.35
CA GLY A 28 9.43 -14.06 -0.35
C GLY A 28 8.44 -13.11 0.30
N LEU A 29 7.48 -12.60 -0.47
CA LEU A 29 6.57 -11.56 -0.02
C LEU A 29 5.10 -11.97 -0.17
N ALA A 30 4.27 -11.54 0.78
CA ALA A 30 2.82 -11.59 0.72
C ALA A 30 2.26 -10.18 0.92
N ILE A 31 1.49 -9.68 -0.06
CA ILE A 31 0.91 -8.34 0.00
C ILE A 31 -0.61 -8.44 0.02
N ILE A 32 -1.22 -7.91 1.09
CA ILE A 32 -2.66 -7.67 1.14
C ILE A 32 -2.93 -6.30 0.55
N ALA A 33 -3.79 -6.24 -0.46
CA ALA A 33 -4.17 -5.02 -1.15
C ALA A 33 -5.65 -4.73 -0.92
N VAL A 34 -5.94 -3.53 -0.43
CA VAL A 34 -7.31 -3.04 -0.26
C VAL A 34 -7.53 -1.86 -1.18
N LEU A 35 -8.53 -1.97 -2.06
CA LEU A 35 -8.94 -0.86 -2.92
C LEU A 35 -9.71 0.17 -2.08
N MET A 36 -9.42 1.45 -2.31
CA MET A 36 -10.07 2.56 -1.62
C MET A 36 -11.01 3.31 -2.57
N LYS A 37 -12.29 3.39 -2.20
CA LYS A 37 -13.32 4.08 -2.97
C LYS A 37 -13.57 5.46 -2.37
N VAL A 38 -13.60 6.48 -3.23
CA VAL A 38 -13.95 7.84 -2.79
C VAL A 38 -15.40 7.87 -2.30
N GLY A 39 -15.61 8.39 -1.11
CA GLY A 39 -16.92 8.45 -0.46
C GLY A 39 -16.80 9.09 0.91
N GLN A 40 -17.44 8.48 1.91
CA GLN A 40 -17.37 8.96 3.28
C GLN A 40 -15.95 8.87 3.86
N GLY A 41 -15.62 9.82 4.73
CA GLY A 41 -14.36 9.82 5.47
C GLY A 41 -14.22 8.56 6.30
N ASN A 42 -13.04 7.95 6.25
CA ASN A 42 -12.75 6.74 7.00
C ASN A 42 -11.99 7.10 8.28
N PRO A 43 -12.64 7.06 9.46
CA PRO A 43 -12.02 7.45 10.72
C PRO A 43 -10.83 6.56 11.09
N LYS A 44 -10.77 5.34 10.56
CA LYS A 44 -9.66 4.41 10.83
C LYS A 44 -8.34 4.89 10.20
N LEU A 45 -8.40 5.75 9.19
CA LEU A 45 -7.22 6.38 8.59
C LEU A 45 -6.69 7.56 9.43
N GLN A 46 -7.44 8.06 10.41
CA GLN A 46 -7.16 9.35 11.04
C GLN A 46 -5.76 9.40 11.66
N LYS A 47 -5.37 8.36 12.41
CA LYS A 47 -4.04 8.29 13.04
C LYS A 47 -2.90 8.35 12.02
N VAL A 48 -3.07 7.74 10.84
CA VAL A 48 -2.09 7.81 9.75
C VAL A 48 -2.03 9.22 9.16
N LEU A 49 -3.21 9.84 8.98
CA LEU A 49 -3.33 11.19 8.41
C LEU A 49 -2.76 12.25 9.35
N ASP A 50 -2.99 12.16 10.65
CA ASP A 50 -2.43 13.09 11.65
C ASP A 50 -0.89 13.08 11.60
N ALA A 51 -0.30 11.91 11.40
CA ALA A 51 1.15 11.73 11.31
C ALA A 51 1.77 12.34 10.03
N VAL A 52 0.99 12.60 8.97
CA VAL A 52 1.46 13.19 7.69
C VAL A 52 2.16 14.52 7.92
N SER A 53 1.66 15.33 8.85
CA SER A 53 2.23 16.65 9.19
C SER A 53 3.68 16.57 9.68
N ALA A 54 4.02 15.53 10.44
CA ALA A 54 5.35 15.33 11.00
C ALA A 54 6.39 14.80 9.98
N VAL A 55 5.94 14.29 8.83
CA VAL A 55 6.79 13.69 7.79
C VAL A 55 6.63 14.37 6.43
N LYS A 56 6.38 15.68 6.46
CA LYS A 56 5.96 16.46 5.28
C LYS A 56 6.92 16.39 4.09
N THR A 57 8.23 16.39 4.33
CA THR A 57 9.30 16.42 3.32
C THR A 57 10.08 15.11 3.28
N LYS A 58 10.73 14.83 2.15
CA LYS A 58 11.53 13.62 1.92
C LYS A 58 12.60 13.47 3.00
N GLY A 59 12.66 12.28 3.59
CA GLY A 59 13.65 11.90 4.59
C GLY A 59 13.22 12.14 6.04
N LYS A 60 12.18 12.97 6.29
CA LYS A 60 11.63 13.12 7.65
C LYS A 60 10.98 11.83 8.12
N ARG A 61 11.11 11.57 9.42
CA ARG A 61 10.57 10.40 10.11
C ARG A 61 10.04 10.84 11.46
N ALA A 62 8.98 10.18 11.92
CA ALA A 62 8.42 10.38 13.24
C ALA A 62 8.09 9.01 13.87
N PRO A 63 8.16 8.87 15.20
CA PRO A 63 7.66 7.68 15.88
C PRO A 63 6.18 7.46 15.56
N PHE A 64 5.82 6.23 15.23
CA PHE A 64 4.44 5.83 14.98
C PHE A 64 4.18 4.51 15.72
N THR A 65 3.58 4.62 16.89
CA THR A 65 3.44 3.51 17.85
C THR A 65 1.98 3.20 18.16
N ASN A 66 1.71 2.03 18.76
CA ASN A 66 0.38 1.59 19.16
C ASN A 66 -0.65 1.68 18.00
N PHE A 67 -0.36 1.01 16.89
CA PHE A 67 -1.20 0.99 15.71
C PHE A 67 -1.36 -0.44 15.19
N GLU A 68 -2.61 -0.88 15.09
CA GLU A 68 -2.98 -2.19 14.59
C GLU A 68 -3.48 -2.04 13.15
N PRO A 69 -2.71 -2.44 12.12
CA PRO A 69 -3.07 -2.17 10.73
C PRO A 69 -4.30 -2.97 10.26
N SER A 70 -4.66 -4.07 10.94
CA SER A 70 -5.85 -4.86 10.59
C SER A 70 -7.16 -4.06 10.69
N ILE A 71 -7.19 -2.96 11.46
CA ILE A 71 -8.36 -2.08 11.52
C ILE A 71 -8.69 -1.50 10.13
N LEU A 72 -7.68 -1.33 9.26
CA LEU A 72 -7.83 -0.80 7.91
C LEU A 72 -8.34 -1.81 6.88
N LEU A 73 -8.51 -3.08 7.28
CA LEU A 73 -9.09 -4.09 6.41
C LEU A 73 -10.62 -3.92 6.29
N PRO A 74 -11.20 -4.35 5.16
CA PRO A 74 -12.65 -4.44 5.02
C PRO A 74 -13.25 -5.49 5.97
N SER A 75 -14.58 -5.47 6.10
CA SER A 75 -15.30 -6.42 6.96
C SER A 75 -15.25 -7.84 6.41
N SER A 76 -15.43 -8.02 5.10
CA SER A 76 -15.17 -9.29 4.43
C SER A 76 -13.71 -9.37 3.96
N LEU A 77 -13.07 -10.50 4.26
CA LEU A 77 -11.72 -10.81 3.78
C LEU A 77 -11.74 -11.68 2.52
N ASP A 78 -12.87 -11.81 1.82
CA ASP A 78 -12.89 -12.43 0.48
C ASP A 78 -11.84 -11.77 -0.41
N TYR A 79 -11.05 -12.57 -1.13
CA TYR A 79 -9.93 -12.05 -1.92
C TYR A 79 -9.75 -12.76 -3.26
N TRP A 80 -9.07 -12.05 -4.17
CA TRP A 80 -8.38 -12.66 -5.30
C TRP A 80 -6.90 -12.82 -5.00
N THR A 81 -6.27 -13.88 -5.53
CA THR A 81 -4.84 -14.11 -5.39
C THR A 81 -4.17 -14.49 -6.70
N TYR A 82 -2.94 -13.99 -6.90
CA TYR A 82 -2.09 -14.32 -8.03
C TYR A 82 -0.61 -14.04 -7.70
N PHE A 83 0.30 -14.71 -8.41
CA PHE A 83 1.74 -14.42 -8.34
C PHE A 83 2.09 -13.18 -9.19
N GLY A 84 2.79 -12.23 -8.58
CA GLY A 84 3.14 -10.98 -9.22
C GLY A 84 4.42 -10.37 -8.66
N SER A 85 4.52 -9.05 -8.81
CA SER A 85 5.72 -8.31 -8.50
C SER A 85 5.47 -7.20 -7.49
N LEU A 86 6.54 -6.61 -6.97
CA LEU A 86 6.50 -5.25 -6.45
C LEU A 86 6.00 -4.28 -7.54
N THR A 87 5.29 -3.22 -7.13
CA THR A 87 4.73 -2.23 -8.07
C THR A 87 5.66 -1.04 -8.34
N HIS A 88 6.82 -1.01 -7.70
CA HIS A 88 7.86 0.01 -7.85
C HIS A 88 9.25 -0.63 -7.86
N PRO A 89 10.28 0.03 -8.42
CA PRO A 89 11.65 -0.50 -8.41
C PRO A 89 12.06 -1.05 -7.05
N PRO A 90 12.66 -2.26 -6.98
CA PRO A 90 13.27 -3.02 -8.09
C PRO A 90 12.31 -3.94 -8.88
N LEU A 91 10.98 -3.91 -8.64
CA LEU A 91 9.98 -4.70 -9.39
C LEU A 91 10.17 -6.22 -9.32
N TYR A 92 10.79 -6.77 -8.26
CA TYR A 92 10.97 -8.22 -8.11
C TYR A 92 9.64 -8.98 -8.20
N GLU A 93 9.66 -10.10 -8.92
CA GLU A 93 8.57 -11.07 -9.05
C GLU A 93 8.54 -12.03 -7.85
N SER A 94 8.46 -11.45 -6.66
CA SER A 94 8.58 -12.13 -5.36
C SER A 94 7.29 -12.13 -4.54
N VAL A 95 6.18 -11.66 -5.13
CA VAL A 95 4.96 -11.31 -4.39
C VAL A 95 3.83 -12.28 -4.69
N THR A 96 3.28 -12.89 -3.66
CA THR A 96 1.91 -13.43 -3.69
C THR A 96 0.94 -12.32 -3.29
N TRP A 97 0.07 -11.91 -4.21
CA TRP A 97 -0.92 -10.87 -3.97
C TRP A 97 -2.20 -11.45 -3.36
N PHE A 98 -2.81 -10.71 -2.44
CA PHE A 98 -4.12 -10.95 -1.87
C PHE A 98 -4.94 -9.66 -2.01
N ILE A 99 -5.76 -9.55 -3.05
CA ILE A 99 -6.57 -8.36 -3.32
C ILE A 99 -7.94 -8.56 -2.71
N CYS A 100 -8.29 -7.78 -1.68
CA CYS A 100 -9.61 -7.83 -1.07
C CYS A 100 -10.71 -7.47 -2.08
N LYS A 101 -11.80 -8.23 -2.07
CA LYS A 101 -13.00 -8.01 -2.87
C LYS A 101 -13.75 -6.76 -2.44
N GLU A 102 -13.82 -6.53 -1.13
CA GLU A 102 -14.49 -5.37 -0.56
C GLU A 102 -13.54 -4.16 -0.47
N ASN A 103 -14.07 -2.99 -0.79
CA ASN A 103 -13.33 -1.73 -0.75
C ASN A 103 -13.51 -1.05 0.61
N ILE A 104 -12.53 -0.26 1.04
CA ILE A 104 -12.71 0.71 2.13
C ILE A 104 -13.03 2.10 1.57
N SER A 105 -13.72 2.93 2.35
CA SER A 105 -13.98 4.33 1.97
C SER A 105 -12.78 5.23 2.26
N VAL A 106 -12.72 6.36 1.56
CA VAL A 106 -11.81 7.48 1.83
C VAL A 106 -12.46 8.77 1.32
N SER A 107 -12.39 9.87 2.07
CA SER A 107 -12.92 11.14 1.57
C SER A 107 -11.95 11.84 0.62
N SER A 108 -12.46 12.81 -0.15
CA SER A 108 -11.65 13.65 -1.02
C SER A 108 -10.60 14.45 -0.25
N GLU A 109 -10.95 14.90 0.95
CA GLU A 109 -10.09 15.67 1.87
C GLU A 109 -8.99 14.79 2.45
N GLN A 110 -9.30 13.56 2.84
CA GLN A 110 -8.30 12.58 3.27
C GLN A 110 -7.31 12.26 2.15
N LEU A 111 -7.78 12.15 0.90
CA LEU A 111 -6.89 12.01 -0.26
C LEU A 111 -6.03 13.26 -0.52
N ALA A 112 -6.58 14.46 -0.31
CA ALA A 112 -5.85 15.70 -0.43
C ALA A 112 -4.70 15.79 0.60
N GLN A 113 -4.88 15.23 1.80
CA GLN A 113 -3.80 15.14 2.80
C GLN A 113 -2.62 14.31 2.29
N PHE A 114 -2.86 13.14 1.66
CA PHE A 114 -1.78 12.38 1.02
C PHE A 114 -1.09 13.17 -0.10
N ARG A 115 -1.87 13.86 -0.94
CA ARG A 115 -1.33 14.71 -2.02
C ARG A 115 -0.55 15.92 -1.53
N SER A 116 -0.72 16.28 -0.27
CA SER A 116 -0.02 17.40 0.36
C SER A 116 1.41 17.03 0.80
N LEU A 117 1.78 15.74 0.82
CA LEU A 117 3.16 15.32 1.07
C LEU A 117 4.08 15.84 -0.03
N LEU A 118 5.33 16.12 0.34
CA LEU A 118 6.32 16.71 -0.55
C LEU A 118 7.44 15.71 -0.87
N SER A 119 7.78 15.56 -2.15
CA SER A 119 8.86 14.68 -2.61
C SER A 119 10.25 15.28 -2.49
N ASN A 120 10.37 16.59 -2.25
CA ASN A 120 11.64 17.29 -2.06
C ASN A 120 12.13 17.22 -0.61
N ALA A 121 13.42 17.47 -0.39
CA ALA A 121 13.99 17.57 0.95
C ALA A 121 13.61 18.90 1.61
N GLU A 122 13.83 19.02 2.91
CA GLU A 122 13.62 20.27 3.64
C GLU A 122 14.59 21.35 3.14
N GLY A 123 14.08 22.56 2.90
CA GLY A 123 14.83 23.69 2.32
C GLY A 123 14.71 23.81 0.80
N ASP A 124 14.33 22.74 0.09
CA ASP A 124 14.10 22.78 -1.34
C ASP A 124 12.73 23.35 -1.71
N SER A 125 12.57 23.72 -3.00
CA SER A 125 11.27 24.10 -3.57
C SER A 125 10.24 22.98 -3.40
N ALA A 126 9.03 23.33 -2.97
CA ALA A 126 7.98 22.38 -2.69
C ALA A 126 7.48 21.66 -3.95
N VAL A 127 7.54 20.33 -3.95
CA VAL A 127 7.04 19.45 -5.02
C VAL A 127 6.06 18.43 -4.43
N PRO A 128 4.74 18.63 -4.60
CA PRO A 128 3.73 17.72 -4.05
C PRO A 128 3.73 16.32 -4.70
N ILE A 129 3.44 15.29 -3.91
CA ILE A 129 3.26 13.91 -4.39
C ILE A 129 1.82 13.75 -4.90
N LEU A 130 1.59 14.07 -6.18
CA LEU A 130 0.25 14.04 -6.77
C LEU A 130 -0.24 12.61 -7.10
N HIS A 131 0.68 11.71 -7.44
CA HIS A 131 0.41 10.32 -7.77
C HIS A 131 1.64 9.43 -7.55
N ASN A 132 1.42 8.16 -7.23
CA ASN A 132 2.47 7.16 -7.07
C ASN A 132 2.01 5.75 -7.52
N ASN A 133 0.99 5.66 -8.38
CA ASN A 133 0.48 4.37 -8.88
C ASN A 133 1.21 3.92 -10.16
N ARG A 134 1.41 2.61 -10.30
CA ARG A 134 1.85 1.98 -11.55
C ARG A 134 0.63 1.54 -12.38
N PRO A 135 0.64 1.67 -13.72
CA PRO A 135 -0.40 1.11 -14.57
C PRO A 135 -0.52 -0.41 -14.43
N PRO A 136 -1.72 -1.01 -14.58
CA PRO A 136 -1.89 -2.46 -14.66
C PRO A 136 -0.98 -3.08 -15.73
N GLN A 137 -0.45 -4.27 -15.44
CA GLN A 137 0.45 -4.99 -16.34
C GLN A 137 -0.28 -6.20 -16.95
N PRO A 138 0.13 -6.66 -18.16
CA PRO A 138 -0.49 -7.83 -18.79
C PRO A 138 -0.41 -9.08 -17.91
N LEU A 139 -1.48 -9.89 -17.92
CA LEU A 139 -1.52 -11.14 -17.13
C LEU A 139 -0.52 -12.19 -17.61
N LYS A 140 -0.14 -12.18 -18.90
CA LYS A 140 0.84 -13.13 -19.48
C LYS A 140 0.52 -14.60 -19.14
N GLY A 141 -0.75 -14.98 -19.18
CA GLY A 141 -1.20 -16.35 -18.92
C GLY A 141 -1.33 -16.74 -17.44
N ARG A 142 -1.06 -15.82 -16.50
CA ARG A 142 -1.28 -16.08 -15.07
C ARG A 142 -2.77 -16.24 -14.75
N THR A 143 -3.07 -17.20 -13.89
CA THR A 143 -4.42 -17.41 -13.34
C THR A 143 -4.62 -16.59 -12.08
N VAL A 144 -5.74 -15.88 -12.01
CA VAL A 144 -6.21 -15.22 -10.78
C VAL A 144 -7.24 -16.14 -10.12
N LYS A 145 -6.99 -16.53 -8.88
CA LYS A 145 -7.91 -17.38 -8.09
C LYS A 145 -8.78 -16.51 -7.19
N ALA A 146 -9.99 -16.97 -6.88
CA ALA A 146 -10.88 -16.33 -5.90
C ALA A 146 -11.07 -17.25 -4.69
N SER A 147 -11.28 -16.66 -3.50
CA SER A 147 -11.58 -17.40 -2.27
C SER A 147 -13.08 -17.67 -2.06
N PHE A 148 -13.93 -17.22 -2.98
CA PHE A 148 -15.39 -17.19 -2.89
C PHE A 148 -16.04 -17.70 -4.18
#